data_AF-A0A0D8J9H6-F1
#
_entry.id   AF-A0A0D8J9H6-F1
#
_cell.length_a   1.000
_cell.length_b   1.000
_cell.length_c   1.000
_cell.angle_alpha   90.00
_cell.angle_beta   90.00
_cell.angle_gamma   90.00
#
_symmetry.space_group_name_H-M   'P 1'
#
loop_
_entity.id
_entity.type
_entity.pdbx_description
1 polymer ?
#
loop_
_entity_poly.entity_id
_entity_poly.type
_entity_poly.pdbx_seq_one_letter_code
_entity_poly.pdbx_strand_id
1 'polypeptide(L)'
;MNEKDLILRTINNGIGDKNTFYTSESLNSFILKNKNKEEIEFLIKEIINERPELIKVISLQNSPLKIRPSGLIESFLNSGGFSKIESEEKERKYLELRKSKIDLELAEKMLKEYPKTKWIARISFLIGIGLALLGYFNQNDLSYKESTTRLSPRIV
;
A
#
# COMPACT_ATOMS: atom_id res chain seq x y z
N MET A 1 0.43 -7.30 24.12
CA MET A 1 1.80 -7.81 23.91
C MET A 1 1.68 -9.05 23.06
N ASN A 2 2.40 -9.13 21.92
CA ASN A 2 2.31 -10.25 21.00
C ASN A 2 2.78 -11.57 21.68
N GLU A 3 2.12 -12.68 21.37
CA GLU A 3 2.39 -14.00 21.95
C GLU A 3 3.82 -14.49 21.62
N LYS A 4 4.33 -14.15 20.43
CA LYS A 4 5.71 -14.46 20.01
C LYS A 4 6.73 -13.71 20.87
N ASP A 5 6.49 -12.44 21.14
CA ASP A 5 7.35 -11.63 22.02
C ASP A 5 7.35 -12.16 23.47
N LEU A 6 6.20 -12.67 23.91
CA LEU A 6 6.08 -13.29 25.23
C LEU A 6 6.89 -14.59 25.31
N ILE A 7 6.85 -15.44 24.29
CA ILE A 7 7.72 -16.64 24.20
C ILE A 7 9.20 -16.22 24.25
N LEU A 8 9.60 -15.23 23.44
CA LEU A 8 10.97 -14.74 23.39
C LEU A 8 11.46 -14.17 24.72
N ARG A 9 10.66 -13.35 25.40
CA ARG A 9 10.98 -12.82 26.74
C ARG A 9 11.28 -13.93 27.73
N THR A 10 10.66 -15.08 27.55
CA THR A 10 10.62 -16.16 28.54
C THR A 10 11.79 -17.09 28.39
N ILE A 11 12.10 -17.46 27.16
CA ILE A 11 13.33 -18.18 26.87
C ILE A 11 14.56 -17.33 27.18
N ASN A 12 14.44 -15.99 27.09
CA ASN A 12 15.53 -15.07 27.42
C ASN A 12 15.68 -14.84 28.93
N ASN A 13 14.57 -14.75 29.67
CA ASN A 13 14.56 -14.49 31.11
C ASN A 13 14.56 -15.77 31.97
N GLY A 14 14.44 -16.94 31.36
CA GLY A 14 14.37 -18.21 32.06
C GLY A 14 15.57 -18.37 32.98
N ILE A 15 15.30 -18.71 34.24
CA ILE A 15 16.26 -18.86 35.35
C ILE A 15 17.20 -20.02 35.02
N GLY A 16 18.25 -19.77 34.28
CA GLY A 16 19.19 -20.79 33.85
C GLY A 16 20.25 -20.23 32.91
N ASP A 17 21.39 -20.92 32.87
CA ASP A 17 22.50 -20.60 31.98
C ASP A 17 21.99 -20.47 30.51
N LYS A 18 22.65 -19.65 29.69
CA LYS A 18 22.40 -19.56 28.22
C LYS A 18 22.49 -20.95 27.55
N ASN A 19 23.08 -21.88 28.29
CA ASN A 19 22.90 -23.33 28.45
C ASN A 19 21.55 -24.02 28.13
N THR A 20 20.43 -23.37 28.46
CA THR A 20 19.19 -24.10 28.75
C THR A 20 18.35 -24.32 27.49
N PHE A 21 17.76 -25.50 27.39
CA PHE A 21 16.87 -25.87 26.28
C PHE A 21 15.41 -25.79 26.74
N TYR A 22 14.57 -25.24 25.88
CA TYR A 22 13.14 -25.12 26.10
C TYR A 22 12.39 -25.99 25.11
N THR A 23 11.32 -26.62 25.58
CA THR A 23 10.33 -27.35 24.79
C THR A 23 8.97 -26.66 24.88
N SER A 24 8.06 -27.01 23.96
CA SER A 24 6.67 -26.53 24.01
C SER A 24 5.98 -26.83 25.35
N GLU A 25 6.25 -27.99 25.96
CA GLU A 25 5.76 -28.35 27.30
C GLU A 25 6.32 -27.43 28.39
N SER A 26 7.63 -27.15 28.35
CA SER A 26 8.26 -26.25 29.32
C SER A 26 7.80 -24.80 29.17
N LEU A 27 7.31 -24.38 28.01
CA LEU A 27 6.81 -23.02 27.80
C LEU A 27 5.33 -22.89 28.16
N ASN A 28 4.56 -23.97 27.97
CA ASN A 28 3.16 -24.03 28.37
C ASN A 28 3.00 -23.80 29.88
N SER A 29 3.80 -24.50 30.69
CA SER A 29 3.71 -24.43 32.15
C SER A 29 3.94 -23.03 32.73
N PHE A 30 4.74 -22.19 32.07
CA PHE A 30 5.09 -20.87 32.59
C PHE A 30 4.15 -19.75 32.15
N ILE A 31 3.55 -19.81 30.94
CA ILE A 31 3.02 -18.58 30.32
C ILE A 31 1.72 -18.75 29.56
N LEU A 32 1.58 -19.79 28.76
CA LEU A 32 0.46 -19.95 27.85
C LEU A 32 -0.46 -21.07 28.35
N LYS A 33 -0.89 -20.98 29.62
CA LYS A 33 -1.78 -21.98 30.27
C LYS A 33 -3.11 -22.19 29.54
N ASN A 34 -3.48 -21.24 28.68
CA ASN A 34 -4.67 -21.26 27.84
C ASN A 34 -4.43 -21.82 26.43
N LYS A 35 -3.19 -22.18 26.07
CA LYS A 35 -2.84 -22.78 24.79
C LYS A 35 -2.43 -24.23 24.95
N ASN A 36 -2.72 -25.03 23.94
CA ASN A 36 -2.23 -26.41 23.90
C ASN A 36 -0.75 -26.46 23.46
N LYS A 37 -0.16 -27.65 23.56
CA LYS A 37 1.25 -27.87 23.23
C LYS A 37 1.53 -27.57 21.75
N GLU A 38 0.58 -27.93 20.89
CA GLU A 38 0.67 -27.82 19.43
C GLU A 38 0.69 -26.35 18.98
N GLU A 39 -0.13 -25.50 19.59
CA GLU A 39 -0.20 -24.05 19.33
C GLU A 39 1.11 -23.36 19.73
N ILE A 40 1.70 -23.75 20.86
CA ILE A 40 2.98 -23.19 21.30
C ILE A 40 4.10 -23.64 20.35
N GLU A 41 4.10 -24.91 19.96
CA GLU A 41 5.06 -25.41 18.98
C GLU A 41 4.91 -24.72 17.62
N PHE A 42 3.67 -24.44 17.21
CA PHE A 42 3.37 -23.66 16.01
C PHE A 42 3.94 -22.25 16.10
N LEU A 43 3.71 -21.52 17.20
CA LEU A 43 4.27 -20.18 17.42
C LEU A 43 5.81 -20.19 17.39
N ILE A 44 6.44 -21.23 17.97
CA ILE A 44 7.90 -21.39 17.91
C ILE A 44 8.38 -21.57 16.47
N LYS A 45 7.69 -22.39 15.67
CA LYS A 45 8.00 -22.58 14.25
C LYS A 45 7.84 -21.29 13.46
N GLU A 46 6.80 -20.50 13.73
CA GLU A 46 6.63 -19.19 13.11
C GLU A 46 7.78 -18.23 13.46
N ILE A 47 8.19 -18.16 14.72
CA ILE A 47 9.34 -17.33 15.13
C ILE A 47 10.60 -17.76 14.38
N ILE A 48 10.85 -19.07 14.27
CA ILE A 48 12.01 -19.61 13.54
C ILE A 48 11.94 -19.27 12.05
N ASN A 49 10.75 -19.32 11.44
CA ASN A 49 10.57 -19.02 10.02
C ASN A 49 10.75 -17.53 9.73
N GLU A 50 10.19 -16.65 10.57
CA GLU A 50 10.26 -15.21 10.38
C GLU A 50 11.62 -14.62 10.76
N ARG A 51 12.24 -15.17 11.82
CA ARG A 51 13.46 -14.66 12.45
C ARG A 51 14.33 -15.81 12.97
N PRO A 52 14.91 -16.63 12.09
CA PRO A 52 15.73 -17.79 12.47
C PRO A 52 16.93 -17.43 13.35
N GLU A 53 17.44 -16.21 13.24
CA GLU A 53 18.55 -15.69 14.03
C GLU A 53 18.25 -15.60 15.53
N LEU A 54 16.97 -15.51 15.91
CA LEU A 54 16.55 -15.31 17.29
C LEU A 54 16.60 -16.60 18.13
N ILE A 55 16.44 -17.76 17.51
CA ILE A 55 16.31 -19.05 18.20
C ILE A 55 17.21 -20.09 17.54
N LYS A 56 18.04 -20.76 18.35
CA LYS A 56 18.82 -21.91 17.90
C LYS A 56 18.01 -23.20 18.10
N VAL A 57 17.84 -23.97 17.03
CA VAL A 57 17.17 -25.27 17.06
C VAL A 57 18.19 -26.38 17.25
N ILE A 58 18.01 -27.22 18.28
CA ILE A 58 18.98 -28.30 18.61
C ILE A 58 18.55 -29.65 18.03
N SER A 59 17.24 -29.90 17.90
CA SER A 59 16.72 -31.13 17.33
C SER A 59 15.43 -30.86 16.57
N LEU A 60 15.46 -31.06 15.25
CA LEU A 60 14.29 -31.01 14.37
C LEU A 60 13.57 -32.36 14.25
N GLN A 61 14.24 -33.47 14.57
CA GLN A 61 13.80 -34.83 14.22
C GLN A 61 13.06 -35.54 15.36
N ASN A 62 13.24 -35.12 16.62
CA ASN A 62 12.56 -35.70 17.77
C ASN A 62 11.63 -34.68 18.41
N SER A 63 10.34 -35.00 18.46
CA SER A 63 9.36 -34.28 19.25
C SER A 63 9.55 -34.66 20.74
N PRO A 64 9.59 -33.70 21.67
CA PRO A 64 9.30 -32.27 21.48
C PRO A 64 10.49 -31.45 20.91
N LEU A 65 10.16 -30.46 20.07
CA LEU A 65 11.10 -29.47 19.52
C LEU A 65 11.90 -28.81 20.64
N LYS A 66 13.24 -28.90 20.56
CA LYS A 66 14.16 -28.29 21.53
C LYS A 66 14.79 -27.04 20.96
N ILE A 67 14.54 -25.92 21.63
CA ILE A 67 15.02 -24.59 21.23
C ILE A 67 15.88 -23.95 22.32
N ARG A 68 16.70 -22.99 21.93
CA ARG A 68 17.49 -22.16 22.85
C ARG A 68 17.46 -20.69 22.40
N PRO A 69 17.45 -19.72 23.33
CA PRO A 69 17.63 -18.32 22.99
C PRO A 69 18.95 -18.07 22.25
N SER A 70 18.91 -17.22 21.22
CA SER A 70 20.11 -16.56 20.72
C SER A 70 20.48 -15.38 21.63
N GLY A 71 21.71 -14.87 21.49
CA GLY A 71 22.11 -13.61 22.13
C GLY A 71 21.46 -12.36 21.54
N LEU A 72 20.59 -12.49 20.53
CA LEU A 72 19.99 -11.37 19.80
C LEU A 72 18.58 -11.02 20.29
N ILE A 73 17.95 -11.87 21.09
CA ILE A 73 16.56 -11.71 21.53
C ILE A 73 16.34 -10.40 22.28
N GLU A 74 17.22 -10.04 23.20
CA GLU A 74 17.09 -8.81 23.99
C GLU A 74 17.11 -7.57 23.09
N SER A 75 18.05 -7.50 22.15
CA SER A 75 18.13 -6.39 21.19
C SER A 75 16.88 -6.30 20.31
N PHE A 76 16.35 -7.44 19.87
CA PHE A 76 15.13 -7.52 19.08
C PHE A 76 13.90 -7.05 19.87
N LEU A 77 13.73 -7.52 21.10
CA LEU A 77 12.62 -7.11 21.97
C LEU A 77 12.69 -5.62 22.33
N ASN A 78 13.90 -5.09 22.58
CA ASN A 78 14.12 -3.67 22.85
C ASN A 78 13.83 -2.80 21.63
N SER A 79 14.01 -3.33 20.42
CA SER A 79 13.63 -2.64 19.17
C SER A 79 12.12 -2.62 18.88
N GLY A 80 11.32 -3.28 19.73
CA GLY A 80 9.86 -3.34 19.63
C GLY A 80 9.29 -4.72 19.31
N GLY A 81 10.15 -5.70 19.01
CA GLY A 81 9.77 -7.10 18.77
C GLY A 81 8.80 -7.31 17.60
N PHE A 82 8.10 -8.45 17.63
CA PHE A 82 7.05 -8.78 16.67
C PHE A 82 5.84 -7.84 16.78
N SER A 83 5.57 -7.31 17.98
CA SER A 83 4.49 -6.34 18.19
C SER A 83 4.64 -5.10 17.30
N LYS A 84 5.87 -4.61 17.12
CA LYS A 84 6.15 -3.47 16.24
C LYS A 84 5.96 -3.83 14.76
N ILE A 85 6.49 -4.96 14.33
CA ILE A 85 6.36 -5.45 12.95
C ILE A 85 4.88 -5.56 12.55
N GLU A 86 4.07 -6.19 13.41
CA GLU A 86 2.64 -6.35 13.18
C GLU A 86 1.90 -5.00 13.11
N SER A 87 2.32 -4.03 13.93
CA SER A 87 1.73 -2.69 13.90
C SER A 87 2.07 -1.92 12.61
N GLU A 88 3.32 -2.00 12.14
CA GLU A 88 3.75 -1.36 10.91
C GLU A 88 3.08 -1.99 9.70
N GLU A 89 2.87 -3.31 9.69
CA GLU A 89 2.15 -3.99 8.61
C GLU A 89 0.67 -3.58 8.56
N LYS A 90 0.02 -3.47 9.72
CA LYS A 90 -1.36 -2.96 9.82
C LYS A 90 -1.47 -1.52 9.32
N GLU A 91 -0.52 -0.67 9.68
CA GLU A 91 -0.47 0.72 9.22
C GLU A 91 -0.26 0.79 7.71
N ARG A 92 0.68 0.01 7.15
CA ARG A 92 0.90 -0.08 5.70
C ARG A 92 -0.36 -0.53 4.96
N LYS A 93 -1.01 -1.61 5.41
CA LYS A 93 -2.27 -2.09 4.84
C LYS A 93 -3.36 -1.03 4.91
N TYR A 94 -3.47 -0.31 6.02
CA TYR A 94 -4.43 0.79 6.15
C TYR A 94 -4.15 1.92 5.15
N LEU A 95 -2.89 2.31 4.98
CA LEU A 95 -2.50 3.33 4.02
C LEU A 95 -2.73 2.90 2.57
N GLU A 96 -2.44 1.64 2.23
CA GLU A 96 -2.73 1.08 0.91
C GLU A 96 -4.23 1.05 0.61
N LEU A 97 -5.04 0.62 1.57
CA LEU A 97 -6.51 0.67 1.45
C LEU A 97 -7.02 2.11 1.28
N ARG A 98 -6.43 3.07 2.00
CA ARG A 98 -6.79 4.48 1.86
C ARG A 98 -6.41 5.05 0.49
N LYS A 99 -5.22 4.71 -0.04
CA LYS A 99 -4.79 5.09 -1.38
C LYS A 99 -5.74 4.52 -2.44
N SER A 100 -6.04 3.23 -2.37
CA SER A 100 -6.96 2.58 -3.32
C SER A 100 -8.35 3.22 -3.29
N LYS A 101 -8.87 3.61 -2.13
CA LYS A 101 -10.14 4.35 -2.04
C LYS A 101 -10.08 5.73 -2.72
N ILE A 102 -8.98 6.46 -2.54
CA ILE A 102 -8.79 7.76 -3.20
C ILE A 102 -8.71 7.59 -4.72
N ASP A 103 -7.96 6.59 -5.20
CA ASP A 103 -7.85 6.29 -6.62
C ASP A 103 -9.21 5.90 -7.22
N LEU A 104 -10.01 5.11 -6.49
CA LEU A 104 -11.37 4.76 -6.88
C LEU A 104 -12.25 6.02 -6.99
N GLU A 105 -12.24 6.89 -5.97
CA GLU A 105 -13.02 8.13 -5.98
C GLU A 105 -12.62 9.06 -7.13
N LEU A 106 -11.32 9.15 -7.42
CA LEU A 106 -10.81 9.94 -8.53
C LEU A 106 -11.25 9.35 -9.89
N ALA A 107 -11.19 8.02 -10.04
CA ALA A 107 -11.66 7.34 -11.23
C ALA A 107 -13.17 7.56 -11.47
N GLU A 108 -13.98 7.50 -10.41
CA GLU A 108 -15.42 7.79 -10.48
C GLU A 108 -15.69 9.25 -10.91
N LYS A 109 -14.95 10.21 -10.35
CA LYS A 109 -15.05 11.63 -10.73
C LYS A 109 -14.68 11.82 -12.20
N MET A 110 -13.58 11.23 -12.66
CA MET A 110 -13.17 11.30 -14.07
C MET A 110 -14.22 10.69 -15.00
N LEU A 111 -14.76 9.52 -14.67
CA LEU A 111 -15.83 8.89 -15.46
C LEU A 111 -17.10 9.75 -15.53
N LYS A 112 -17.43 10.45 -14.44
CA LYS A 112 -18.58 11.35 -14.37
C LYS A 112 -18.37 12.64 -15.18
N GLU A 113 -17.15 13.16 -15.20
CA GLU A 113 -16.81 14.38 -15.93
C GLU A 113 -16.60 14.14 -17.43
N TYR A 114 -16.04 12.98 -17.81
CA TYR A 114 -15.74 12.62 -19.19
C TYR A 114 -16.85 12.91 -20.23
N PRO A 115 -18.13 12.53 -20.00
CA PRO A 115 -19.20 12.86 -20.95
C PRO A 115 -19.44 14.37 -21.08
N LYS A 116 -19.29 15.14 -20.00
CA LYS A 116 -19.44 16.61 -20.03
C LYS A 116 -18.30 17.26 -20.81
N THR A 117 -17.06 16.89 -20.53
CA THR A 117 -15.88 17.42 -21.24
C THR A 117 -15.95 17.08 -22.73
N LYS A 118 -16.39 15.86 -23.07
CA LYS A 118 -16.59 15.43 -24.46
C LYS A 118 -17.66 16.24 -25.19
N TRP A 119 -18.73 16.63 -24.50
CA TRP A 119 -19.80 17.43 -25.10
C TRP A 119 -19.38 18.89 -25.31
N ILE A 120 -18.68 19.48 -24.33
CA ILE A 120 -18.11 20.83 -24.44
C ILE A 120 -17.11 20.88 -25.61
N ALA A 121 -16.23 19.90 -25.74
CA ALA A 121 -15.26 19.81 -26.84
C ALA A 121 -15.92 19.77 -28.23
N ARG A 122 -17.08 19.11 -28.35
CA ARG A 122 -17.85 19.08 -29.61
C ARG A 122 -18.45 20.44 -29.94
N ILE A 123 -18.99 21.13 -28.94
CA ILE A 123 -19.59 22.45 -29.13
C ILE A 123 -18.53 23.49 -29.49
N SER A 124 -17.41 23.51 -28.77
CA SER A 124 -16.32 24.43 -29.07
C SER A 124 -15.71 24.18 -30.45
N PHE A 125 -15.62 22.91 -30.88
CA PHE A 125 -15.21 22.57 -32.24
C PHE A 125 -16.17 23.13 -33.31
N LEU A 126 -17.49 22.97 -33.11
CA LEU A 126 -18.50 23.49 -34.03
C LEU A 126 -18.49 25.03 -34.09
N ILE A 127 -18.36 25.70 -32.94
CA ILE A 127 -18.24 27.16 -32.87
C ILE A 127 -16.99 27.63 -33.60
N GLY A 128 -15.86 26.93 -33.42
CA GLY A 128 -14.61 27.24 -34.13
C GLY A 128 -14.76 27.17 -35.64
N ILE A 129 -15.42 26.13 -36.16
CA ILE A 129 -15.73 26.02 -37.60
C ILE A 129 -16.63 27.17 -38.06
N GLY A 130 -17.69 27.49 -37.30
CA GLY A 130 -18.61 28.56 -37.64
C GLY A 130 -17.92 29.93 -37.73
N LEU A 131 -17.06 30.25 -36.77
CA LEU A 131 -16.27 31.49 -36.78
C LEU A 131 -15.27 31.54 -37.94
N ALA A 132 -14.61 30.43 -38.26
CA ALA A 132 -13.68 30.37 -39.38
C ALA A 132 -14.39 30.62 -40.72
N LEU A 133 -15.56 30.01 -40.92
CA LEU A 133 -16.37 30.24 -42.14
C LEU A 133 -16.90 31.67 -42.20
N LEU A 134 -17.43 32.21 -41.09
CA LEU A 134 -17.90 33.60 -41.04
C LEU A 134 -16.77 34.59 -41.37
N GLY A 135 -15.58 34.38 -40.82
CA GLY A 135 -14.41 35.19 -41.13
C GLY A 135 -14.00 35.13 -42.60
N TYR A 136 -14.04 33.93 -43.20
CA TYR A 136 -13.76 33.72 -44.63
C TYR A 136 -14.76 34.46 -45.54
N PHE A 137 -16.06 34.34 -45.28
CA PHE A 137 -17.08 35.04 -46.08
C PHE A 137 -16.98 36.56 -45.94
N ASN A 138 -16.72 37.06 -44.73
CA ASN A 138 -16.63 38.51 -44.49
C ASN A 138 -15.40 39.14 -45.18
N GLN A 139 -14.27 38.43 -45.26
CA GLN A 139 -13.11 38.87 -46.06
C GLN A 139 -13.42 38.95 -47.57
N ASN A 140 -14.17 37.98 -48.09
CA ASN A 140 -14.53 37.95 -49.50
C ASN A 140 -15.52 39.08 -49.87
N ASP A 141 -16.46 39.43 -49.00
CA ASP A 141 -17.38 40.55 -49.21
C ASP A 141 -16.68 41.92 -49.21
N LEU A 142 -15.67 42.09 -48.33
CA LEU A 142 -14.83 43.31 -48.31
C LEU A 142 -14.02 43.46 -49.59
N SER A 143 -13.45 42.37 -50.11
CA SER A 143 -12.73 42.36 -51.38
C SER A 143 -13.66 42.65 -52.58
N TYR A 144 -14.93 42.24 -52.51
CA TYR A 144 -15.91 42.48 -53.58
C TYR A 144 -16.36 43.96 -53.62
N LYS A 145 -16.55 44.60 -52.46
CA LYS A 145 -16.93 46.02 -52.39
C LYS A 145 -15.83 46.98 -52.86
N GLU A 146 -14.56 46.70 -52.60
CA GLU A 146 -13.43 47.53 -53.07
C GLU A 146 -13.27 47.51 -54.60
N SER A 147 -13.61 46.39 -55.24
CA SER A 147 -13.52 46.25 -56.70
C SER A 147 -14.64 47.00 -57.43
N THR A 148 -15.85 47.08 -56.84
CA THR A 148 -17.00 47.78 -57.44
C THR A 148 -16.96 49.29 -57.24
N THR A 149 -16.29 49.80 -56.20
CA THR A 149 -16.12 51.25 -55.97
C THR A 149 -15.08 51.90 -56.87
N ARG A 150 -14.15 51.15 -57.47
CA ARG A 150 -13.18 51.67 -58.45
C ARG A 150 -13.72 51.77 -59.88
N LEU A 151 -14.92 51.24 -60.15
CA LEU A 151 -15.52 51.17 -61.49
C LEU A 151 -16.65 52.18 -61.72
N SER A 152 -16.89 53.15 -60.83
CA SER A 152 -17.84 54.23 -61.14
C SER A 152 -17.30 55.08 -62.29
N PRO A 153 -17.98 55.15 -63.45
CA PRO A 153 -17.54 56.04 -64.53
C PRO A 153 -17.65 57.48 -64.04
N ARG A 154 -16.54 58.22 -64.16
CA ARG A 154 -16.50 59.66 -63.95
C ARG A 154 -17.32 60.28 -65.07
N ILE A 155 -18.57 60.63 -64.79
CA ILE A 155 -19.42 61.37 -65.71
C ILE A 155 -18.79 62.76 -65.84
N VAL A 156 -18.25 63.05 -67.03
CA VAL A 156 -17.78 64.38 -67.45
C VAL A 156 -18.91 65.07 -68.19
#